data_AF-A0A1M5N1P5-F1
#
_entry.id   AF-A0A1M5N1P5-F1
#
_cell.length_a   1.000
_cell.length_b   1.000
_cell.length_c   1.000
_cell.angle_alpha   90.00
_cell.angle_beta   90.00
_cell.angle_gamma   90.00
#
_symmetry.space_group_name_H-M   'P 1'
#
loop_
_entity.id
_entity.type
_entity.pdbx_description
1 polymer ?
#
loop_
_entity_poly.entity_id
_entity_poly.type
_entity_poly.pdbx_seq_one_letter_code
_entity_poly.pdbx_strand_id
1 'polypeptide(L)'
;MADVMDQEQQQAWVREQFQKANRHLAEKGILPGRVLEKESRYLPPLIALWKMEDQSPQKRRYWVLSGDLPTDLVADSAAKDAREALRHFALSWQLKGENLRKSQDKTQQDLARLLIGRAEGLSQLHQDERLWVNEA
;
A
#
# COMPACT_ATOMS: atom_id res chain seq x y z
N MET A 1 -0.30 -3.13 -26.89
CA MET A 1 0.47 -1.89 -26.66
C MET A 1 0.28 -1.56 -25.19
N ALA A 2 1.31 -1.71 -24.36
CA ALA A 2 1.23 -1.25 -22.98
C ALA A 2 1.33 0.28 -23.04
N ASP A 3 0.26 0.98 -22.67
CA ASP A 3 0.21 2.43 -22.67
C ASP A 3 1.20 2.92 -21.60
N VAL A 4 2.35 3.44 -22.04
CA VAL A 4 3.34 4.02 -21.14
C VAL A 4 2.80 5.38 -20.72
N MET A 5 2.37 5.48 -19.47
CA MET A 5 1.89 6.75 -18.92
C MET A 5 2.94 7.84 -19.10
N ASP A 6 2.56 8.97 -19.67
CA ASP A 6 3.43 10.15 -19.73
C ASP A 6 3.65 10.76 -18.33
N GLN A 7 4.57 11.72 -18.22
CA GLN A 7 4.91 12.34 -16.94
C GLN A 7 3.73 13.07 -16.28
N GLU A 8 2.85 13.70 -17.07
CA GLU A 8 1.68 14.42 -16.55
C GLU A 8 0.64 13.44 -15.99
N GLN A 9 0.42 12.33 -16.70
CA GLN A 9 -0.45 11.23 -16.27
C GLN A 9 0.08 10.56 -15.01
N GLN A 10 1.39 10.31 -14.92
CA GLN A 10 2.00 9.76 -13.71
C GLN A 10 1.80 10.69 -12.52
N GLN A 11 2.03 12.00 -12.68
CA GLN A 11 1.79 12.96 -11.61
C GLN A 11 0.32 13.05 -11.21
N ALA A 12 -0.61 13.00 -12.18
CA ALA A 12 -2.03 12.97 -11.91
C ALA A 12 -2.43 11.73 -11.10
N TRP A 13 -1.92 10.57 -11.49
CA TRP A 13 -2.15 9.31 -10.78
C TRP A 13 -1.58 9.33 -9.36
N VAL A 14 -0.37 9.87 -9.15
CA VAL A 14 0.23 10.03 -7.81
C VAL A 14 -0.64 10.92 -6.93
N ARG A 15 -1.15 12.04 -7.46
CA ARG A 15 -2.08 12.92 -6.74
C ARG A 15 -3.38 12.21 -6.36
N GLU A 16 -3.94 11.40 -7.26
CA GLU A 16 -5.13 10.60 -6.98
C GLU A 16 -4.87 9.56 -5.87
N GLN A 17 -3.76 8.83 -5.95
CA GLN A 17 -3.39 7.84 -4.95
C GLN A 17 -3.09 8.47 -3.59
N PHE A 18 -2.56 9.69 -3.57
CA PHE A 18 -2.37 10.47 -2.35
C PHE A 18 -3.71 10.82 -1.70
N GLN A 19 -4.70 11.26 -2.48
CA GLN A 19 -6.05 11.54 -1.97
C GLN A 19 -6.71 10.28 -1.39
N LYS A 20 -6.55 9.12 -2.04
CA LYS A 20 -7.05 7.84 -1.51
C LYS A 20 -6.39 7.47 -0.17
N ALA A 21 -5.07 7.63 -0.06
CA ALA A 21 -4.32 7.37 1.18
C ALA A 21 -4.80 8.26 2.33
N ASN A 22 -4.94 9.57 2.08
CA ASN A 22 -5.45 10.53 3.07
C ASN A 22 -6.87 10.21 3.53
N ARG A 23 -7.76 9.88 2.59
CA ARG A 23 -9.13 9.49 2.91
C ARG A 23 -9.16 8.25 3.79
N HIS A 24 -8.35 7.24 3.46
CA HIS A 24 -8.30 6.00 4.22
C HIS A 24 -7.79 6.21 5.65
N LEU A 25 -6.76 7.04 5.83
CA LEU A 25 -6.30 7.44 7.17
C LEU A 25 -7.44 8.12 7.96
N ALA A 26 -8.14 9.08 7.34
CA ALA A 26 -9.25 9.80 7.97
C ALA A 26 -10.41 8.85 8.36
N GLU A 27 -10.77 7.88 7.51
CA GLU A 27 -11.76 6.83 7.80
C GLU A 27 -11.37 5.96 9.00
N LYS A 28 -10.06 5.84 9.28
CA LYS A 28 -9.52 5.14 10.45
C LYS A 28 -9.33 6.05 11.67
N GLY A 29 -9.80 7.30 11.62
CA GLY A 29 -9.66 8.28 12.69
C GLY A 29 -8.25 8.85 12.83
N ILE A 30 -7.41 8.71 11.81
CA ILE A 30 -6.05 9.24 11.77
C ILE A 30 -6.06 10.51 10.92
N LEU A 31 -5.71 11.65 11.52
CA LEU A 31 -5.65 12.92 10.79
C LEU A 31 -4.35 12.99 9.98
N PRO A 32 -4.39 12.99 8.63
CA PRO A 32 -3.19 12.94 7.81
C PRO A 32 -2.32 14.19 7.99
N GLY A 33 -1.03 14.00 8.22
CA GLY A 33 -0.05 15.07 8.37
C GLY A 33 0.95 15.09 7.23
N ARG A 34 2.23 14.93 7.57
CA ARG A 34 3.35 15.08 6.63
C ARG A 34 3.64 13.77 5.89
N VAL A 35 3.93 13.86 4.60
CA VAL A 35 4.51 12.76 3.82
C VAL A 35 6.04 12.78 3.93
N LEU A 36 6.63 11.62 4.19
CA LEU A 36 8.07 11.38 4.15
C LEU A 36 8.43 10.85 2.76
N GLU A 37 8.54 11.77 1.78
CA GLU A 37 8.72 11.44 0.37
C GLU A 37 9.96 10.59 0.10
N LYS A 38 11.06 10.82 0.83
CA LYS A 38 12.31 10.05 0.67
C LYS A 38 12.16 8.58 1.02
N GLU A 39 11.21 8.24 1.86
CA GLU A 39 10.92 6.87 2.30
C GLU A 39 9.72 6.27 1.54
N SER A 40 8.99 7.10 0.79
CA SER A 40 7.84 6.67 -0.02
C SER A 40 8.30 6.10 -1.36
N ARG A 41 7.56 5.14 -1.91
CA ARG A 41 7.88 4.48 -3.19
C ARG A 41 6.65 4.41 -4.07
N TYR A 42 6.83 4.63 -5.37
CA TYR A 42 5.76 4.66 -6.35
C TYR A 42 6.13 3.78 -7.54
N LEU A 43 5.21 2.92 -7.94
CA LEU A 43 5.29 2.13 -9.16
C LEU A 43 3.96 2.27 -9.91
N PRO A 44 3.70 3.41 -10.58
CA PRO A 44 2.48 3.60 -11.35
C PRO A 44 2.33 2.58 -12.48
N PRO A 45 1.10 2.15 -12.81
CA PRO A 45 -0.16 2.43 -12.12
C PRO A 45 -0.46 1.44 -10.97
N LEU A 46 0.50 0.59 -10.59
CA LEU A 46 0.28 -0.55 -9.71
C LEU A 46 0.15 -0.13 -8.24
N ILE A 47 1.18 0.49 -7.67
CA ILE A 47 1.26 0.77 -6.22
C ILE A 47 1.86 2.12 -5.90
N ALA A 48 1.33 2.76 -4.86
CA ALA A 48 1.89 3.92 -4.20
C ALA A 48 1.98 3.60 -2.70
N LEU A 49 3.20 3.48 -2.21
CA LEU A 49 3.50 3.20 -0.81
C LEU A 49 4.01 4.48 -0.15
N TRP A 50 3.20 5.01 0.75
CA TRP A 50 3.44 6.26 1.43
C TRP A 50 3.96 6.00 2.83
N LYS A 51 4.96 6.77 3.25
CA LYS A 51 5.28 6.91 4.66
C LYS A 51 4.78 8.25 5.17
N MET A 52 3.90 8.25 6.15
CA MET A 52 3.14 9.43 6.57
C MET A 52 3.14 9.58 8.09
N GLU A 53 3.30 10.82 8.56
CA GLU A 53 3.06 11.23 9.94
C GLU A 53 1.61 11.67 10.10
N ASP A 54 0.97 11.33 11.22
CA ASP A 54 -0.28 11.96 11.62
C ASP A 54 -0.05 13.36 12.22
N GLN A 55 -1.13 14.12 12.39
CA GLN A 55 -1.08 15.44 13.01
C GLN A 55 -1.09 15.40 14.55
N SER A 56 -0.94 14.21 15.17
CA SER A 56 -0.92 14.13 16.63
C SER A 56 0.35 14.78 17.20
N PRO A 57 0.35 15.21 18.47
CA PRO A 57 1.57 15.73 19.11
C PRO A 57 2.73 14.73 19.10
N GLN A 58 2.42 13.42 19.06
CA GLN A 58 3.42 12.34 19.00
C GLN A 58 3.93 12.07 17.59
N LYS A 59 3.32 12.66 16.55
CA LYS A 59 3.67 12.46 15.12
C LYS A 59 3.81 10.99 14.77
N ARG A 60 2.77 10.20 15.07
CA ARG A 60 2.77 8.76 14.82
C ARG A 60 2.93 8.51 13.33
N ARG A 61 3.73 7.52 12.98
CA ARG A 61 4.07 7.19 11.59
C ARG A 61 3.35 5.95 11.12
N TYR A 62 3.00 5.96 9.85
CA TYR A 62 2.26 4.90 9.19
C TYR A 62 2.85 4.66 7.80
N TRP A 63 2.85 3.39 7.41
CA TRP A 63 2.92 2.97 6.02
C TRP A 63 1.49 2.89 5.49
N VAL A 64 1.21 3.56 4.37
CA VAL A 64 -0.10 3.55 3.72
C VAL A 64 0.08 3.09 2.29
N LEU A 65 -0.67 2.06 1.89
CA LEU A 65 -0.61 1.48 0.56
C LEU A 65 -1.86 1.88 -0.22
N SER A 66 -1.70 2.41 -1.43
CA SER A 66 -2.77 2.69 -2.40
C SER A 66 -2.34 2.32 -3.82
N GLY A 67 -3.26 2.33 -4.79
CA GLY A 67 -2.99 1.95 -6.19
C GLY A 67 -4.13 1.15 -6.82
N ASP A 68 -3.81 0.23 -7.73
CA ASP A 68 -4.75 -0.77 -8.27
C ASP A 68 -4.88 -1.98 -7.31
N LEU A 69 -5.19 -1.68 -6.06
CA LEU A 69 -5.35 -2.66 -4.98
C LEU A 69 -6.16 -2.05 -3.84
N PRO A 70 -6.64 -2.85 -2.87
CA PRO A 70 -7.26 -2.32 -1.68
C PRO A 70 -6.31 -1.36 -0.95
N THR A 71 -6.80 -0.16 -0.61
CA THR A 71 -6.05 0.75 0.25
C THR A 71 -5.97 0.18 1.66
N ASP A 72 -4.78 0.16 2.25
CA ASP A 72 -4.54 -0.35 3.60
C ASP A 72 -3.43 0.44 4.31
N LEU A 73 -3.31 0.27 5.62
CA LEU A 73 -2.29 0.94 6.42
C LEU A 73 -1.76 0.06 7.55
N VAL A 74 -0.51 0.29 7.92
CA VAL A 74 0.12 -0.27 9.12
C VAL A 74 0.93 0.79 9.84
N ALA A 75 1.16 0.61 11.14
CA ALA A 75 2.07 1.47 11.88
C ALA A 75 3.50 1.31 11.35
N ASP A 76 4.31 2.37 11.46
CA ASP A 76 5.73 2.36 11.08
C ASP A 76 6.53 1.24 11.77
N SER A 77 6.15 0.87 12.99
CA SER A 77 6.77 -0.24 13.72
C SER A 77 6.62 -1.62 13.05
N ALA A 78 5.71 -1.77 12.08
CA ALA A 78 5.52 -3.02 11.35
C ALA A 78 6.64 -3.32 10.34
N ALA A 79 7.36 -2.29 9.89
CA ALA A 79 8.39 -2.43 8.87
C ALA A 79 9.41 -1.29 8.91
N LYS A 80 10.69 -1.66 8.82
CA LYS A 80 11.81 -0.71 8.86
C LYS A 80 11.92 0.19 7.62
N ASP A 81 11.49 -0.30 6.46
CA ASP A 81 11.68 0.32 5.16
C ASP A 81 10.51 0.00 4.21
N ALA A 82 10.50 0.58 3.01
CA ALA A 82 9.38 0.45 2.09
C ALA A 82 9.25 -1.00 1.58
N ARG A 83 10.38 -1.68 1.39
CA ARG A 83 10.43 -3.08 0.95
C ARG A 83 9.79 -4.01 1.97
N GLU A 84 10.12 -3.85 3.25
CA GLU A 84 9.55 -4.64 4.34
C GLU A 84 8.08 -4.29 4.59
N ALA A 85 7.67 -3.04 4.38
CA ALA A 85 6.26 -2.65 4.48
C ALA A 85 5.44 -3.36 3.41
N LEU A 86 5.95 -3.45 2.18
CA LEU A 86 5.30 -4.19 1.09
C LEU A 86 5.13 -5.67 1.43
N ARG A 87 6.20 -6.29 1.98
CA ARG A 87 6.16 -7.68 2.45
C ARG A 87 5.12 -7.88 3.56
N HIS A 88 5.05 -6.94 4.50
CA HIS A 88 4.08 -6.99 5.58
C HIS A 88 2.64 -6.93 5.07
N PHE A 89 2.32 -6.05 4.11
CA PHE A 89 1.00 -6.00 3.48
C PHE A 89 0.67 -7.31 2.76
N ALA A 90 1.60 -7.85 1.97
CA ALA A 90 1.43 -9.12 1.27
C ALA A 90 1.06 -10.26 2.24
N LEU A 91 1.86 -10.45 3.29
CA LEU A 91 1.60 -11.49 4.29
C LEU A 91 0.29 -11.29 5.04
N SER A 92 -0.02 -10.04 5.42
CA SER A 92 -1.27 -9.71 6.12
C SER A 92 -2.49 -10.02 5.27
N TRP A 93 -2.44 -9.70 3.97
CA TRP A 93 -3.53 -9.98 3.03
C TRP A 93 -3.66 -11.45 2.70
N GLN A 94 -2.55 -12.18 2.57
CA GLN A 94 -2.60 -13.62 2.38
C GLN A 94 -3.27 -14.32 3.58
N LEU A 95 -2.86 -13.97 4.81
CA LEU A 95 -3.48 -14.53 6.03
C LEU A 95 -4.97 -14.15 6.15
N LYS A 96 -5.32 -12.90 5.88
CA LYS A 96 -6.71 -12.43 5.89
C LYS A 96 -7.55 -13.14 4.84
N GLY A 97 -7.03 -13.28 3.62
CA GLY A 97 -7.67 -14.00 2.53
C GLY A 97 -7.90 -15.47 2.85
N GLU A 98 -6.90 -16.16 3.41
CA GLU A 98 -7.02 -17.56 3.85
C GLU A 98 -8.09 -17.75 4.92
N ASN A 99 -8.22 -16.80 5.85
CA ASN A 99 -9.28 -16.83 6.86
C ASN A 99 -10.66 -16.58 6.24
N LEU A 100 -10.79 -15.61 5.35
CA LEU A 100 -12.05 -15.28 4.67
C LEU A 100 -12.52 -16.40 3.72
N ARG A 101 -11.60 -17.16 3.14
CA ARG A 101 -11.91 -18.29 2.25
C ARG A 101 -12.71 -19.40 2.96
N LYS A 102 -12.59 -19.51 4.27
CA LYS A 102 -13.33 -20.48 5.10
C LYS A 102 -14.80 -20.08 5.32
N SER A 103 -15.17 -18.84 4.96
CA SER A 103 -16.54 -18.37 5.11
C SER A 103 -17.49 -19.01 4.10
N GLN A 104 -18.76 -19.14 4.50
CA GLN A 104 -19.87 -19.52 3.61
C GLN A 104 -20.43 -18.32 2.84
N ASP A 105 -20.06 -17.08 3.21
CA ASP A 105 -20.49 -15.86 2.54
C ASP A 105 -19.71 -15.64 1.23
N LYS A 106 -20.45 -15.51 0.12
CA LYS A 106 -19.86 -15.34 -1.22
C LYS A 106 -19.04 -14.05 -1.36
N THR A 107 -19.50 -12.95 -0.77
CA THR A 107 -18.79 -11.66 -0.76
C THR A 107 -17.45 -11.78 -0.04
N GLN A 108 -17.42 -12.49 1.09
CA GLN A 108 -16.19 -12.76 1.83
C GLN A 108 -15.22 -13.65 1.02
N GLN A 109 -15.73 -14.64 0.29
CA GLN A 109 -14.90 -15.46 -0.60
C GLN A 109 -14.36 -14.67 -1.80
N ASP A 110 -15.14 -13.73 -2.35
CA ASP A 110 -14.66 -12.84 -3.42
C ASP A 110 -13.57 -11.90 -2.90
N LEU A 111 -13.76 -11.33 -1.71
CA LEU A 111 -12.73 -10.55 -1.04
C LEU A 111 -11.46 -11.38 -0.75
N ALA A 112 -11.63 -12.64 -0.34
CA ALA A 112 -10.51 -13.55 -0.12
C ALA A 112 -9.67 -13.74 -1.38
N ARG A 113 -10.32 -14.03 -2.52
CA ARG A 113 -9.66 -14.17 -3.82
C ARG A 113 -8.92 -12.90 -4.22
N LEU A 114 -9.55 -11.74 -4.03
CA LEU A 114 -8.92 -10.45 -4.33
C LEU A 114 -7.66 -10.23 -3.48
N LEU A 115 -7.74 -10.42 -2.16
CA LEU A 115 -6.60 -10.20 -1.25
C LEU A 115 -5.44 -11.14 -1.54
N ILE A 116 -5.72 -12.44 -1.78
CA ILE A 116 -4.67 -13.42 -2.12
C ILE A 116 -3.99 -13.05 -3.44
N GLY A 117 -4.76 -12.75 -4.49
CA GLY A 117 -4.19 -12.37 -5.79
C GLY A 117 -3.35 -11.10 -5.72
N ARG A 118 -3.77 -10.09 -4.95
CA ARG A 118 -2.97 -8.87 -4.74
C ARG A 118 -1.73 -9.15 -3.88
N ALA A 119 -1.82 -10.00 -2.86
CA ALA A 119 -0.68 -10.40 -2.02
C ALA A 119 0.42 -11.11 -2.81
N GLU A 120 0.06 -11.98 -3.76
CA GLU A 120 1.01 -12.62 -4.67
C GLU A 120 1.76 -11.58 -5.53
N GLY A 121 1.04 -10.60 -6.09
CA GLY A 121 1.65 -9.49 -6.82
C GLY A 121 2.59 -8.66 -5.97
N LEU A 122 2.20 -8.31 -4.74
CA LEU A 122 3.08 -7.60 -3.80
C LEU A 122 4.34 -8.40 -3.43
N SER A 123 4.20 -9.73 -3.30
CA SER A 123 5.33 -10.62 -3.01
C SER A 123 6.34 -10.66 -4.16
N GLN A 124 5.86 -10.67 -5.41
CA GLN A 124 6.73 -10.58 -6.59
C GLN A 124 7.48 -9.25 -6.64
N LEU A 125 6.80 -8.13 -6.37
CA LEU A 125 7.44 -6.81 -6.30
C LEU A 125 8.49 -6.71 -5.19
N HIS A 126 8.23 -7.32 -4.02
CA HIS A 126 9.19 -7.38 -2.93
C HIS A 126 10.46 -8.18 -3.29
N GLN A 127 10.34 -9.19 -4.15
CA GLN A 127 11.46 -10.03 -4.62
C GLN A 127 12.25 -9.38 -5.77
N ASP A 128 11.70 -8.36 -6.42
CA ASP A 128 12.38 -7.68 -7.54
C ASP A 128 13.40 -6.66 -7.01
N GLU A 129 14.65 -7.10 -6.84
CA GLU A 129 15.77 -6.28 -6.36
C GLU A 129 15.96 -4.98 -7.15
N ARG A 130 15.56 -4.94 -8.42
CA ARG A 130 15.69 -3.74 -9.28
C ARG A 130 14.84 -2.57 -8.78
N LEU A 131 13.78 -2.86 -8.03
CA LEU A 131 12.90 -1.85 -7.44
C LEU A 131 13.47 -1.25 -6.15
N TRP A 132 14.50 -1.88 -5.56
CA TRP A 132 14.96 -1.59 -4.19
C TRP A 132 16.43 -1.19 -4.10
N VAL A 133 17.07 -0.83 -5.22
CA VAL A 133 18.51 -0.50 -5.31
C VAL A 133 18.95 0.63 -4.37
N ASN A 134 18.01 1.45 -3.89
CA ASN A 134 18.25 2.58 -2.97
C ASN A 134 17.71 2.34 -1.54
N GLU A 135 17.28 1.13 -1.20
CA GLU A 135 16.99 0.73 0.18
C GLU A 135 18.27 0.17 0.80
N ALA A 136 18.89 0.89 1.74
CA ALA A 136 20.13 0.50 2.42
C ALA A 136 19.92 0.41 3.94
#